data_AF-A0AAN5CAD5-F1
#
_entry.id   AF-A0AAN5CAD5-F1
#
_cell.length_a   1.000
_cell.length_b   1.000
_cell.length_c   1.000
_cell.angle_alpha   90.00
_cell.angle_beta   90.00
_cell.angle_gamma   90.00
#
_symmetry.space_group_name_H-M   'P 1'
#
loop_
_entity.id
_entity.type
_entity.pdbx_description
1 polymer ?
#
loop_
_entity_poly.entity_id
_entity_poly.type
_entity_poly.pdbx_seq_one_letter_code
_entity_poly.pdbx_strand_id
1 'polypeptide(L)'
;MGNCLPLMGGNHSTPSSSSSSHPVPSSYTNPLALPHNSSYVNNLYERNSRSEIPNESEQMSQEQSNRVKSLLAQIPAISYRKEMGESECAICMCNLDAGERVRYLPCMHKFHVECVDDWLIRSFNCPSCLEPVDSTMLSSFTAHNTLKLSEIASSSASN
;
A
#
# COMPACT_ATOMS: atom_id res chain seq x y z
N MET A 1 -2.35 -27.40 -6.88
CA MET A 1 -1.56 -28.37 -6.10
C MET A 1 -0.13 -28.35 -6.61
N GLY A 2 0.85 -28.07 -5.74
CA GLY A 2 2.27 -28.51 -5.76
C GLY A 2 3.11 -28.32 -7.03
N ASN A 3 4.42 -28.06 -6.99
CA ASN A 3 5.36 -27.91 -5.90
C ASN A 3 6.67 -27.40 -6.56
N CYS A 4 7.45 -26.61 -5.84
CA CYS A 4 8.70 -26.01 -6.32
C CYS A 4 9.77 -27.07 -6.66
N LEU A 5 10.56 -26.82 -7.71
CA LEU A 5 11.71 -27.65 -8.11
C LEU A 5 12.92 -27.46 -7.16
N PRO A 6 13.81 -28.48 -7.06
CA PRO A 6 14.76 -28.66 -5.97
C PRO A 6 16.16 -28.10 -6.28
N LEU A 7 16.80 -27.53 -5.25
CA LEU A 7 18.24 -27.26 -5.21
C LEU A 7 18.94 -28.36 -4.39
N MET A 8 19.83 -29.11 -5.04
CA MET A 8 20.87 -29.98 -4.46
C MET A 8 22.12 -29.83 -5.33
N GLY A 9 23.36 -29.85 -4.85
CA GLY A 9 23.91 -30.13 -3.51
C GLY A 9 25.02 -29.14 -3.15
N GLY A 10 25.40 -29.03 -1.87
CA GLY A 10 26.33 -29.96 -1.20
C GLY A 10 27.68 -29.25 -1.15
N ASN A 11 28.21 -28.86 0.01
CA ASN A 11 29.07 -29.75 0.79
C ASN A 11 28.96 -29.49 2.30
N HIS A 12 28.69 -30.60 2.96
CA HIS A 12 28.69 -30.93 4.37
C HIS A 12 30.10 -30.90 4.95
N SER A 13 30.27 -30.33 6.15
CA SER A 13 31.23 -30.76 7.17
C SER A 13 30.95 -30.05 8.50
N THR A 14 30.15 -30.65 9.37
CA THR A 14 30.35 -30.58 10.83
C THR A 14 31.21 -31.80 11.19
N PRO A 15 32.19 -31.69 12.09
CA PRO A 15 31.84 -32.02 13.47
C PRO A 15 32.62 -31.27 14.56
N SER A 16 32.21 -31.56 15.79
CA SER A 16 32.94 -31.49 17.07
C SER A 16 32.92 -30.18 17.86
N SER A 17 32.05 -30.22 18.86
CA SER A 17 32.19 -29.57 20.16
C SER A 17 33.62 -29.68 20.71
N SER A 18 34.25 -28.55 20.98
CA SER A 18 35.33 -28.47 21.97
C SER A 18 35.19 -27.17 22.75
N SER A 19 34.93 -27.36 24.02
CA SER A 19 34.81 -26.36 25.06
C SER A 19 36.17 -25.68 25.27
N SER A 20 36.36 -24.48 24.72
CA SER A 20 37.52 -23.64 25.03
C SER A 20 37.11 -22.55 26.01
N SER A 21 37.11 -22.93 27.29
CA SER A 21 37.08 -22.02 28.44
C SER A 21 38.35 -21.17 28.44
N HIS A 22 38.27 -19.99 27.84
CA HIS A 22 39.23 -18.91 28.08
C HIS A 22 38.78 -18.09 29.30
N PRO A 23 39.64 -17.88 30.32
CA PRO A 23 39.30 -17.05 31.46
C PRO A 23 39.27 -15.58 31.01
N VAL A 24 38.09 -14.96 31.06
CA VAL A 24 37.96 -13.51 30.90
C VAL A 24 38.58 -12.81 32.12
N PRO A 25 39.43 -11.78 31.96
CA PRO A 25 39.95 -11.01 33.08
C PRO A 25 38.80 -10.36 33.86
N SER A 26 38.78 -10.54 35.18
CA SER A 26 37.72 -10.14 36.11
C SER A 26 37.54 -8.61 36.31
N SER A 27 37.87 -7.77 35.34
CA SER A 27 37.87 -6.30 35.53
C SER A 27 37.23 -5.47 34.42
N TYR A 28 36.62 -6.07 33.39
CA TYR A 28 35.75 -5.30 32.49
C TYR A 28 34.33 -5.24 33.05
N THR A 29 34.13 -4.36 34.03
CA THR A 29 32.79 -3.85 34.33
C THR A 29 32.44 -2.85 33.25
N ASN A 30 31.44 -3.14 32.43
CA ASN A 30 30.83 -2.13 31.59
C ASN A 30 30.31 -1.01 32.51
N PRO A 31 30.82 0.24 32.43
CA PRO A 31 30.40 1.32 33.31
C PRO A 31 28.92 1.70 33.14
N LEU A 32 28.24 1.14 32.12
CA LEU A 32 26.80 1.26 31.88
C LEU A 32 25.98 0.06 32.38
N ALA A 33 26.61 -0.97 32.97
CA ALA A 33 25.89 -2.09 33.57
C ALA A 33 25.30 -1.67 34.92
N LEU A 34 24.21 -0.89 34.87
CA LEU A 34 23.36 -0.66 36.03
C LEU A 34 22.77 -2.01 36.49
N PRO A 35 22.66 -2.25 37.80
CA PRO A 35 22.04 -3.46 38.32
C PRO A 35 20.66 -3.60 37.70
N HIS A 36 20.39 -4.77 37.12
CA HIS A 36 19.24 -5.11 36.27
C HIS A 36 17.93 -5.23 37.08
N ASN A 37 17.63 -4.20 37.89
CA ASN A 37 16.46 -4.01 38.74
C ASN A 37 16.54 -2.66 39.51
N SER A 38 17.30 -1.66 39.05
CA SER A 38 17.20 -0.35 39.73
C SER A 38 15.83 0.23 39.42
N SER A 39 15.06 0.57 40.45
CA SER A 39 13.77 1.25 40.31
C SER A 39 13.91 2.49 39.41
N TYR A 40 15.07 3.13 39.39
CA TYR A 40 15.38 4.21 38.47
C TYR A 40 15.29 3.79 37.00
N VAL A 41 15.86 2.66 36.61
CA VAL A 41 15.82 2.14 35.23
C VAL A 41 14.40 1.71 34.86
N ASN A 42 13.68 1.06 35.78
CA ASN A 42 12.28 0.69 35.57
C ASN A 42 11.40 1.94 35.40
N ASN A 43 11.58 2.96 36.24
CA ASN A 43 10.85 4.23 36.12
C ASN A 43 11.21 4.98 34.84
N LEU A 44 12.47 4.94 34.40
CA LEU A 44 12.90 5.60 33.17
C LEU A 44 12.32 4.88 31.94
N TYR A 45 12.31 3.55 31.96
CA TYR A 45 11.67 2.75 30.93
C TYR A 45 10.17 3.00 30.92
N GLU A 46 9.48 2.94 32.06
CA GLU A 46 8.04 3.25 32.17
C GLU A 46 7.73 4.68 31.73
N ARG A 47 8.55 5.67 32.06
CA ARG A 47 8.37 7.07 31.65
C ARG A 47 8.56 7.26 30.15
N ASN A 48 9.54 6.57 29.55
CA ASN A 48 9.74 6.52 28.10
C ASN A 48 8.70 5.65 27.38
N SER A 49 8.07 4.69 28.08
CA SER A 49 6.97 3.87 27.57
C SER A 49 5.63 4.60 27.65
N ARG A 50 5.48 5.48 28.65
CA ARG A 50 4.32 6.35 28.91
C ARG A 50 4.30 7.64 28.09
N SER A 51 5.27 7.86 27.20
CA SER A 51 5.01 8.70 26.04
C SER A 51 4.05 7.95 25.11
N GLU A 52 2.84 7.68 25.60
CA GLU A 52 1.64 7.50 24.81
C GLU A 52 1.42 8.87 24.18
N ILE A 53 2.06 9.08 23.03
CA ILE A 53 1.63 10.12 22.10
C ILE A 53 0.14 9.84 21.93
N PRO A 54 -0.76 10.78 22.26
CA PRO A 54 -2.17 10.61 22.00
C PRO A 54 -2.36 10.17 20.56
N ASN A 55 -3.45 9.45 20.32
CA ASN A 55 -3.86 8.94 19.01
C ASN A 55 -4.19 10.07 17.99
N GLU A 56 -3.37 11.10 17.90
CA GLU A 56 -3.44 12.16 16.89
C GLU A 56 -2.88 11.64 15.56
N SER A 57 -1.92 10.71 15.58
CA SER A 57 -1.33 10.15 14.36
C SER A 57 -2.29 9.28 13.56
N GLU A 58 -3.09 8.41 14.19
CA GLU A 58 -4.10 7.61 13.46
C GLU A 58 -5.31 8.48 13.09
N GLN A 59 -5.71 9.42 13.95
CA GLN A 59 -6.80 10.36 13.64
C GLN A 59 -6.46 11.29 12.48
N MET A 60 -5.25 11.86 12.43
CA MET A 60 -4.78 12.68 11.31
C MET A 60 -4.66 11.85 10.02
N SER A 61 -4.22 10.60 10.11
CA SER A 61 -4.13 9.69 8.96
C SER A 61 -5.50 9.32 8.40
N GLN A 62 -6.49 9.10 9.27
CA GLN A 62 -7.86 8.77 8.87
C GLN A 62 -8.56 9.93 8.16
N GLU A 63 -8.43 11.16 8.69
CA GLU A 63 -8.94 12.38 8.07
C GLU A 63 -8.36 12.58 6.66
N GLN A 64 -7.04 12.40 6.51
CA GLN A 64 -6.36 12.48 5.21
C GLN A 64 -6.88 11.42 4.24
N SER A 65 -7.01 10.16 4.68
CA SER A 65 -7.58 9.07 3.88
C SER A 65 -9.01 9.40 3.42
N ASN A 66 -9.84 9.94 4.32
CA ASN A 66 -11.22 10.30 4.00
C ASN A 66 -11.30 11.43 2.96
N ARG A 67 -10.41 12.41 3.04
CA ARG A 67 -10.30 13.47 2.02
C ARG A 67 -9.92 12.89 0.66
N VAL A 68 -8.93 12.01 0.61
CA VAL A 68 -8.52 11.34 -0.64
C VAL A 68 -9.67 10.51 -1.21
N LYS A 69 -10.38 9.72 -0.38
CA LYS A 69 -11.58 8.97 -0.80
C LYS A 69 -12.66 9.87 -1.40
N SER A 70 -12.90 11.04 -0.80
CA SER A 70 -13.87 12.02 -1.31
C SER A 70 -13.46 12.59 -2.67
N LEU A 71 -12.18 12.87 -2.87
CA LEU A 71 -11.66 13.30 -4.19
C LEU A 71 -11.77 12.18 -5.22
N LEU A 72 -11.42 10.96 -4.84
CA LEU A 72 -11.54 9.78 -5.70
C LEU A 72 -12.98 9.50 -6.11
N ALA A 73 -13.98 9.75 -5.25
CA ALA A 73 -15.38 9.59 -5.60
C ALA A 73 -15.81 10.47 -6.79
N GLN A 74 -15.09 11.56 -7.06
CA GLN A 74 -15.35 12.45 -8.19
C GLN A 74 -14.84 11.90 -9.52
N ILE A 75 -13.96 10.89 -9.50
CA ILE A 75 -13.51 10.19 -10.71
C ILE A 75 -14.58 9.19 -11.12
N PRO A 76 -15.19 9.31 -12.31
CA PRO A 76 -16.21 8.37 -12.75
C PRO A 76 -15.68 6.93 -12.78
N ALA A 77 -16.43 6.02 -12.16
CA ALA A 77 -16.30 4.60 -12.39
C ALA A 77 -17.27 4.22 -13.51
N ILE A 78 -16.78 3.52 -14.54
CA ILE A 78 -17.60 3.08 -15.66
C ILE A 78 -17.58 1.56 -15.76
N SER A 79 -18.69 1.00 -16.24
CA SER A 79 -18.73 -0.41 -16.61
C SER A 79 -17.82 -0.64 -17.81
N TYR A 80 -16.88 -1.56 -17.66
CA TYR A 80 -15.93 -1.88 -18.71
C TYR A 80 -16.66 -2.50 -19.91
N ARG A 81 -16.41 -1.94 -21.09
CA ARG A 81 -16.81 -2.52 -22.36
C ARG A 81 -15.59 -3.23 -22.93
N LYS A 82 -15.66 -4.56 -23.05
CA LYS A 82 -14.57 -5.36 -23.59
C LYS A 82 -14.36 -4.99 -25.06
N GLU A 83 -13.17 -4.46 -25.34
CA GLU A 83 -12.75 -4.07 -26.69
C GLU A 83 -12.20 -5.32 -27.43
N MET A 84 -11.86 -5.19 -28.72
CA MET A 84 -11.13 -6.24 -29.45
C MET A 84 -9.69 -6.33 -28.93
N GLY A 85 -9.51 -6.92 -27.76
CA GLY A 85 -8.22 -7.10 -27.10
C GLY A 85 -8.37 -7.51 -25.64
N GLU A 86 -7.39 -8.25 -25.13
CA GLU A 86 -7.28 -8.51 -23.69
C GLU A 86 -6.78 -7.25 -23.00
N SER A 87 -7.41 -6.91 -21.88
CA SER A 87 -6.96 -5.82 -21.01
C SER A 87 -6.83 -6.37 -19.61
N GLU A 88 -5.75 -6.03 -18.93
CA GLU A 88 -5.42 -6.55 -17.61
C GLU A 88 -5.26 -5.39 -16.62
N CYS A 89 -5.70 -5.59 -15.38
CA CYS A 89 -5.41 -4.66 -14.30
C CYS A 89 -3.99 -4.89 -13.79
N ALA A 90 -3.09 -3.92 -13.97
CA ALA A 90 -1.70 -4.03 -13.55
C ALA A 90 -1.48 -4.09 -12.02
N ILE A 91 -2.55 -3.93 -11.21
CA ILE A 91 -2.47 -4.03 -9.75
C ILE A 91 -2.70 -5.47 -9.29
N CYS A 92 -3.79 -6.11 -9.75
CA CYS A 92 -4.16 -7.47 -9.35
C CYS A 92 -3.71 -8.54 -10.37
N MET A 93 -3.16 -8.13 -11.51
CA MET A 93 -2.71 -9.01 -12.61
C MET A 93 -3.83 -9.93 -13.13
N CYS A 94 -5.07 -9.42 -13.11
CA CYS A 94 -6.26 -10.14 -13.57
C CYS A 94 -6.85 -9.42 -14.78
N ASN A 95 -7.48 -10.19 -15.68
CA ASN A 95 -8.17 -9.65 -16.84
C ASN A 95 -9.33 -8.74 -16.41
N LEU A 96 -9.55 -7.68 -17.19
CA LEU A 96 -10.73 -6.82 -17.12
C LEU A 96 -11.81 -7.45 -18.00
N ASP A 97 -12.94 -7.80 -17.40
CA ASP A 97 -14.07 -8.42 -18.09
C ASP A 97 -15.25 -7.47 -18.28
N ALA A 98 -16.06 -7.76 -19.31
CA ALA A 98 -17.20 -6.92 -19.67
C ALA A 98 -18.18 -6.82 -18.49
N GLY A 99 -18.54 -5.59 -18.13
CA GLY A 99 -19.44 -5.30 -17.02
C GLY A 99 -18.75 -5.06 -15.68
N GLU A 100 -17.46 -5.36 -15.54
CA GLU A 100 -16.70 -5.00 -14.33
C GLU A 100 -16.58 -3.49 -14.17
N ARG A 101 -16.50 -3.01 -12.92
CA ARG A 101 -16.28 -1.59 -12.67
C ARG A 101 -14.81 -1.24 -12.82
N VAL A 102 -14.52 -0.38 -13.79
CA VAL A 102 -13.17 0.09 -14.08
C VAL A 102 -13.11 1.61 -13.92
N ARG A 103 -11.98 2.10 -13.45
CA ARG A 103 -11.68 3.52 -13.32
C ARG A 103 -10.56 3.89 -14.27
N TYR A 104 -10.80 4.94 -15.04
CA TYR A 104 -9.80 5.57 -15.89
C TYR A 104 -9.25 6.78 -15.16
N LEU A 105 -7.93 6.78 -14.95
CA LEU A 105 -7.25 7.95 -14.41
C LEU A 105 -7.11 9.02 -15.51
N PRO A 106 -6.85 10.30 -15.16
CA PRO A 106 -6.65 11.36 -16.16
C PRO A 106 -5.50 11.06 -17.15
N CYS A 107 -4.53 10.25 -16.74
CA CYS A 107 -3.45 9.74 -17.60
C CYS A 107 -3.85 8.56 -18.50
N MET A 108 -5.15 8.25 -18.61
CA MET A 108 -5.76 7.20 -19.45
C MET A 108 -5.45 5.74 -19.08
N HIS A 109 -4.73 5.51 -17.98
CA HIS A 109 -4.56 4.15 -17.44
C HIS A 109 -5.85 3.68 -16.75
N LYS A 110 -6.13 2.37 -16.90
CA LYS A 110 -7.37 1.74 -16.45
C LYS A 110 -7.10 0.61 -15.47
N PHE A 111 -7.91 0.53 -14.43
CA PHE A 111 -7.78 -0.46 -13.34
C PHE A 111 -9.16 -0.80 -12.78
N HIS A 112 -9.30 -1.94 -12.09
CA HIS A 112 -10.48 -2.18 -11.25
C HIS A 112 -10.61 -1.05 -10.23
N VAL A 113 -11.85 -0.59 -10.00
CA VAL A 113 -12.12 0.48 -9.04
C VAL A 113 -11.57 0.13 -7.65
N GLU A 114 -11.79 -1.11 -7.21
CA GLU A 114 -11.36 -1.58 -5.89
C GLU A 114 -9.84 -1.59 -5.76
N CYS A 115 -9.12 -1.96 -6.83
CA CYS A 115 -7.67 -2.00 -6.82
C CYS A 115 -7.05 -0.60 -6.80
N VAL A 116 -7.55 0.31 -7.64
CA VAL A 116 -6.94 1.64 -7.79
C VAL A 116 -7.34 2.60 -6.69
N ASP A 117 -8.54 2.47 -6.11
CA ASP A 117 -8.97 3.34 -5.02
C ASP A 117 -8.12 3.08 -3.76
N ASP A 118 -7.89 1.80 -3.44
CA ASP A 118 -7.00 1.39 -2.34
C ASP A 118 -5.56 1.83 -2.55
N TRP A 119 -5.09 1.82 -3.80
CA TRP A 119 -3.76 2.34 -4.15
C TRP A 119 -3.69 3.86 -3.92
N LEU A 120 -4.67 4.60 -4.45
CA LEU A 120 -4.65 6.07 -4.43
C LEU A 120 -4.85 6.65 -3.03
N ILE A 121 -5.47 5.92 -2.11
CA ILE A 121 -5.52 6.26 -0.68
C ILE A 121 -4.11 6.29 -0.07
N ARG A 122 -3.20 5.41 -0.51
CA ARG A 122 -1.83 5.30 0.01
C ARG A 122 -0.85 6.20 -0.72
N SER A 123 -0.98 6.27 -2.05
CA SER A 123 -0.12 7.06 -2.92
C SER A 123 -0.95 7.63 -4.06
N PHE A 124 -1.07 8.95 -4.12
CA PHE A 124 -1.90 9.66 -5.09
C PHE A 124 -1.24 9.76 -6.48
N ASN A 125 -0.57 8.68 -6.92
CA ASN A 125 0.13 8.56 -8.19
C ASN A 125 -0.38 7.34 -8.96
N CYS A 126 -0.38 7.41 -10.29
CA CYS A 126 -0.77 6.29 -11.15
C CYS A 126 0.21 5.10 -10.99
N PRO A 127 -0.28 3.87 -10.76
CA PRO A 127 0.58 2.69 -10.68
C PRO A 127 1.39 2.39 -11.96
N SER A 128 0.88 2.79 -13.13
CA SER A 128 1.51 2.45 -14.41
C SER A 128 2.52 3.49 -14.89
N CYS A 129 2.28 4.78 -14.65
CA CYS A 129 3.14 5.86 -15.16
C CYS A 129 3.79 6.70 -14.06
N LEU A 130 3.48 6.45 -12.79
CA LEU A 130 4.00 7.17 -11.62
C LEU A 130 3.69 8.67 -11.55
N GLU A 131 2.94 9.20 -12.51
CA GLU A 131 2.48 10.59 -12.52
C GLU A 131 1.39 10.83 -11.45
N PRO A 132 1.38 12.01 -10.81
CA PRO A 132 0.40 12.37 -9.79
C PRO A 132 -1.00 12.53 -10.39
N VAL A 133 -2.00 12.05 -9.66
CA VAL A 133 -3.42 12.17 -10.03
C VAL A 133 -3.97 13.51 -9.54
N ASP A 134 -3.31 14.62 -9.86
CA ASP A 134 -3.64 15.96 -9.31
C ASP A 134 -5.12 16.37 -9.52
N SER A 135 -5.70 16.97 -8.47
CA SER A 135 -6.88 17.87 -8.48
C SER A 135 -7.05 18.74 -9.73
N THR A 136 -6.00 19.35 -10.30
CA THR A 136 -6.09 20.15 -11.55
C THR A 136 -6.42 19.28 -12.77
N MET A 137 -5.89 18.05 -12.80
CA MET A 137 -6.22 17.06 -13.83
C MET A 137 -7.63 16.51 -13.60
N LEU A 138 -8.05 16.38 -12.34
CA LEU A 138 -9.39 15.95 -11.96
C LEU A 138 -10.49 16.95 -12.34
N SER A 139 -10.27 18.25 -12.12
CA SER A 139 -11.24 19.31 -12.44
C SER A 139 -11.47 19.42 -13.95
N SER A 140 -10.40 19.35 -14.74
CA SER A 140 -10.48 19.33 -16.20
C SER A 140 -11.15 18.05 -16.70
N PHE A 141 -10.78 16.89 -16.13
CA PHE A 141 -11.34 15.60 -16.53
C PHE A 141 -12.84 15.49 -16.22
N THR A 142 -13.28 15.90 -15.02
CA THR A 142 -14.69 15.89 -14.62
C THR A 142 -15.54 16.88 -15.41
N ALA A 143 -15.03 18.07 -15.72
CA ALA A 143 -15.71 19.03 -16.59
C ALA A 143 -15.96 18.47 -18.01
N HIS A 144 -14.99 17.75 -18.58
CA HIS A 144 -15.15 17.16 -19.92
C HIS A 144 -15.98 15.87 -19.92
N ASN A 145 -15.94 15.06 -18.86
CA ASN A 145 -16.74 13.82 -18.79
C ASN A 145 -18.21 14.06 -18.41
N THR A 146 -18.51 15.08 -17.59
CA THR A 146 -19.90 15.43 -17.23
C THR A 146 -20.71 15.94 -18.43
N LEU A 147 -20.06 16.62 -19.38
CA LEU A 147 -20.71 17.03 -20.64
C LEU A 147 -20.99 15.86 -21.60
N LYS A 148 -20.19 14.78 -21.55
CA LYS A 148 -20.42 13.57 -22.38
C LYS A 148 -21.42 12.57 -21.78
N LEU A 149 -21.59 12.54 -20.45
CA LEU A 149 -22.53 11.62 -19.80
C LEU A 149 -24.01 11.98 -20.08
N SER A 150 -24.34 13.26 -20.28
CA SER A 150 -25.70 13.68 -20.69
C SER A 150 -26.04 13.27 -22.13
N GLU A 151 -25.06 13.16 -23.03
CA GLU A 151 -25.25 12.70 -24.40
C GLU A 151 -25.48 11.17 -24.48
N ILE A 152 -24.88 10.41 -23.57
CA ILE A 152 -25.05 8.94 -23.49
C ILE A 152 -26.38 8.55 -22.81
N ALA A 153 -26.83 9.33 -21.82
CA ALA A 153 -28.15 9.12 -21.21
C ALA A 153 -29.33 9.41 -22.18
N SER A 154 -29.10 10.22 -23.21
CA SER A 154 -30.12 10.63 -24.18
C SER A 154 -30.24 9.71 -25.39
N SER A 155 -29.34 8.74 -25.57
CA SER A 155 -29.27 7.89 -26.79
C SER A 155 -29.93 6.51 -26.65
N SER A 156 -30.72 6.27 -25.59
CA SER A 156 -31.52 5.04 -25.43
C SER A 156 -33.04 5.22 -25.63
N ALA A 157 -33.48 6.35 -26.20
CA ALA A 157 -34.88 6.58 -26.52
C ALA A 157 -35.08 7.05 -27.98
N SER A 158 -34.76 6.19 -28.95
CA SER A 158 -35.15 6.37 -30.34
C SER A 158 -35.38 5.01 -31.02
N ASN A 159 -36.66 4.59 -31.04
CA ASN A 159 -37.38 3.72 -31.99
C ASN A 159 -36.74 2.43 -32.51
#